data_AF-A0A8H2K8X3-F1
#
_entry.id   AF-A0A8H2K8X3-F1
#
_cell.length_a   1.000
_cell.length_b   1.000
_cell.length_c   1.000
_cell.angle_alpha   90.00
_cell.angle_beta   90.00
_cell.angle_gamma   90.00
#
_symmetry.space_group_name_H-M   'P 1'
#
loop_
_entity.id
_entity.type
_entity.pdbx_description
1 polymer ?
#
loop_
_entity_poly.entity_id
_entity_poly.type
_entity_poly.pdbx_seq_one_letter_code
_entity_poly.pdbx_strand_id
1 'polypeptide(L)'
;MTTARRKFTQEFRDELCREVISTSKPIRDVAESYGVGHETLRNWLIKYREANGGTETELTVPERARLKVLERENQELKAETQFLKKAAAYFAREQR
;
A
#
# COMPACT_ATOMS: atom_id res chain seq x y z
N MET A 1 -11.21 18.04 -32.72
CA MET A 1 -10.58 19.22 -32.10
C MET A 1 -9.40 18.75 -31.27
N THR A 2 -8.17 19.13 -31.61
CA THR A 2 -6.98 18.74 -30.85
C THR A 2 -6.83 19.67 -29.65
N THR A 3 -7.29 19.23 -28.48
CA THR A 3 -7.08 19.93 -27.20
C THR A 3 -5.59 20.09 -26.94
N ALA A 4 -5.13 21.33 -26.77
CA ALA A 4 -3.76 21.65 -26.43
C ALA A 4 -3.37 20.95 -25.12
N ARG A 5 -2.29 20.14 -25.14
CA ARG A 5 -1.79 19.47 -23.93
C ARG A 5 -1.24 20.52 -22.97
N ARG A 6 -1.88 20.66 -21.80
CA ARG A 6 -1.29 21.36 -20.65
C ARG A 6 0.07 20.71 -20.33
N LYS A 7 1.14 21.51 -20.32
CA LYS A 7 2.46 21.07 -19.89
C LYS A 7 2.59 21.26 -18.40
N PHE A 8 2.65 20.15 -17.66
CA PHE A 8 2.97 20.15 -16.24
C PHE A 8 4.48 20.03 -16.05
N THR A 9 5.04 20.76 -15.08
CA THR A 9 6.46 20.68 -14.71
C THR A 9 6.78 19.32 -14.08
N GLN A 10 8.06 18.94 -14.02
CA GLN A 10 8.44 17.64 -13.47
C GLN A 10 8.21 17.61 -11.95
N GLU A 11 8.50 18.72 -11.27
CA GLU A 11 8.33 18.91 -9.83
C GLU A 11 6.87 18.71 -9.41
N PHE A 12 5.93 19.26 -10.19
CA PHE A 12 4.50 19.11 -9.94
C PHE A 12 4.06 17.65 -10.05
N ARG A 13 4.55 16.93 -11.08
CA ARG A 13 4.23 15.50 -11.26
C ARG A 13 4.73 14.67 -10.09
N ASP A 14 5.96 14.94 -9.65
CA ASP A 14 6.60 14.22 -8.55
C ASP A 14 5.89 14.50 -7.22
N GLU A 15 5.41 15.74 -7.02
CA GLU A 15 4.60 16.12 -5.86
C GLU A 15 3.27 15.35 -5.79
N LEU A 16 2.52 15.29 -6.89
CA LEU A 16 1.28 14.48 -6.93
C LEU A 16 1.56 12.99 -6.71
N CYS A 17 2.62 12.45 -7.31
CA CYS A 17 3.00 11.05 -7.10
C CYS A 17 3.35 10.77 -5.64
N ARG A 18 4.06 11.70 -4.98
CA ARG A 18 4.38 11.61 -3.56
C ARG A 18 3.14 11.72 -2.68
N GLU A 19 2.19 12.60 -3.01
CA GLU A 19 0.94 12.73 -2.23
C GLU A 19 0.11 11.44 -2.28
N VAL A 20 -0.01 10.81 -3.46
CA VAL A 20 -0.71 9.53 -3.62
C VAL A 20 -0.06 8.45 -2.77
N ILE A 21 1.27 8.36 -2.77
CA ILE A 21 2.02 7.36 -2.00
C ILE A 21 1.91 7.62 -0.50
N SER A 22 2.13 8.86 -0.07
CA SER A 22 2.20 9.24 1.36
C SER A 22 0.83 9.22 2.05
N THR A 23 -0.24 9.54 1.33
CA THR A 23 -1.57 9.70 1.93
C THR A 23 -2.47 8.47 1.71
N SER A 24 -2.01 7.50 0.90
CA SER A 24 -2.79 6.33 0.47
C SER A 24 -4.16 6.68 -0.12
N LYS A 25 -4.33 7.91 -0.62
CA LYS A 25 -5.57 8.38 -1.25
C LYS A 25 -5.72 7.75 -2.64
N PRO A 26 -6.96 7.51 -3.11
CA PRO A 26 -7.20 7.06 -4.47
C PRO A 26 -6.62 8.08 -5.48
N ILE A 27 -6.00 7.56 -6.54
CA ILE A 27 -5.49 8.37 -7.67
C ILE A 27 -6.59 9.30 -8.20
N ARG A 28 -7.85 8.84 -8.15
CA ARG A 28 -9.01 9.59 -8.61
C ARG A 28 -9.15 10.93 -7.88
N ASP A 29 -9.23 10.87 -6.56
CA ASP A 29 -9.48 12.01 -5.68
C ASP A 29 -8.33 13.03 -5.77
N VAL A 30 -7.09 12.54 -5.84
CA VAL A 30 -5.92 13.40 -6.01
C VAL A 30 -5.98 14.09 -7.38
N ALA A 31 -6.21 13.37 -8.47
CA ALA A 31 -6.25 14.01 -9.79
C ALA A 31 -7.41 15.01 -9.93
N GLU A 32 -8.58 14.72 -9.37
CA GLU A 32 -9.73 15.64 -9.31
C GLU A 32 -9.38 16.93 -8.55
N SER A 33 -8.70 16.82 -7.39
CA SER A 33 -8.30 17.96 -6.56
C SER A 33 -7.37 18.94 -7.28
N TYR A 34 -6.51 18.44 -8.17
CA TYR A 34 -5.53 19.24 -8.90
C TYR A 34 -5.92 19.48 -10.38
N GLY A 35 -7.10 19.05 -10.81
CA GLY A 35 -7.57 19.20 -12.19
C GLY A 35 -6.72 18.46 -13.23
N VAL A 36 -6.11 17.35 -12.83
CA VAL A 36 -5.30 16.47 -13.69
C VAL A 36 -6.16 15.26 -14.08
N GLY A 37 -6.03 14.77 -15.32
CA GLY A 37 -6.71 13.54 -15.72
C GLY A 37 -6.19 12.33 -14.92
N HIS A 38 -7.09 11.51 -14.37
CA HIS A 38 -6.74 10.35 -13.55
C HIS A 38 -5.73 9.40 -14.22
N GLU A 39 -5.93 9.13 -15.52
CA GLU A 39 -5.05 8.28 -16.31
C GLU A 39 -3.66 8.89 -16.52
N THR A 40 -3.60 10.23 -16.57
CA THR A 40 -2.33 10.97 -16.67
C THR A 40 -1.53 10.84 -15.38
N LEU A 41 -2.19 11.02 -14.23
CA LEU A 41 -1.55 10.84 -12.93
C LEU A 41 -1.11 9.39 -12.70
N ARG A 42 -1.92 8.41 -13.13
CA ARG A 42 -1.54 6.98 -13.09
C ARG A 42 -0.26 6.71 -13.87
N ASN A 43 -0.14 7.25 -15.09
CA ASN A 43 1.05 7.08 -15.92
C ASN A 43 2.29 7.76 -15.32
N TRP A 44 2.13 8.90 -14.64
CA TRP A 44 3.24 9.53 -13.92
C TRP A 44 3.67 8.70 -12.71
N LEU A 45 2.72 8.14 -11.96
CA LEU A 45 3.01 7.31 -10.80
C LEU A 45 3.80 6.05 -11.18
N ILE A 46 3.45 5.40 -12.30
CA ILE A 46 4.20 4.26 -12.84
C ILE A 46 5.66 4.65 -13.11
N LYS A 47 5.87 5.73 -13.87
CA LYS A 47 7.22 6.23 -14.19
C LYS A 47 7.99 6.69 -12.95
N TYR A 48 7.30 7.30 -12.00
CA TYR A 48 7.89 7.73 -10.73
C TYR A 48 8.38 6.52 -9.91
N ARG A 49 7.61 5.42 -9.88
CA ARG A 49 8.01 4.16 -9.24
C ARG A 49 9.18 3.50 -9.94
N GLU A 50 9.18 3.45 -11.28
CA GLU A 50 10.30 2.92 -12.07
C GLU A 50 11.60 3.70 -11.82
N ALA A 51 11.53 5.03 -11.76
CA ALA A 51 12.70 5.90 -11.56
C ALA A 51 13.24 5.89 -10.13
N ASN A 52 12.37 5.73 -9.12
CA ASN A 52 12.74 5.75 -7.70
C ASN A 52 12.99 4.34 -7.12
N GLY A 53 13.22 3.34 -7.98
CA GLY A 53 13.60 1.98 -7.56
C GLY A 53 12.49 1.24 -6.82
N GLY A 54 11.21 1.56 -7.10
CA GLY A 54 10.06 1.00 -6.41
C GLY A 54 9.87 -0.49 -6.68
N THR A 55 10.49 -1.32 -5.84
CA THR A 55 10.16 -2.71 -5.55
C THR A 55 8.84 -2.84 -4.79
N GLU A 56 7.86 -2.00 -5.14
CA GLU A 56 6.48 -2.15 -4.71
C GLU A 56 5.64 -2.17 -5.98
N THR A 57 5.88 -3.22 -6.77
CA THR A 57 4.89 -3.70 -7.71
C THR A 57 3.57 -3.76 -6.95
N GLU A 58 2.55 -3.08 -7.47
CA GLU A 58 1.17 -3.37 -7.05
C GLU A 58 1.08 -4.88 -6.98
N LEU A 59 0.90 -5.41 -5.76
CA LEU A 59 0.87 -6.85 -5.55
C LEU A 59 -0.08 -7.39 -6.60
N THR A 60 0.50 -8.12 -7.54
CA THR A 60 -0.25 -8.75 -8.61
C THR A 60 -1.35 -9.56 -7.91
N VAL A 61 -2.51 -9.75 -8.54
CA VAL A 61 -3.61 -10.54 -7.96
C VAL A 61 -3.14 -11.80 -7.18
N PRO A 62 -2.13 -12.58 -7.61
CA PRO A 62 -1.57 -13.68 -6.81
C PRO A 62 -0.83 -13.27 -5.53
N GLU A 63 -0.13 -12.14 -5.49
CA GLU A 63 0.61 -11.68 -4.32
C GLU A 63 -0.32 -11.16 -3.21
N ARG A 64 -1.47 -10.55 -3.56
CA ARG A 64 -2.51 -10.21 -2.58
C ARG A 64 -3.12 -11.45 -1.93
N ALA A 65 -3.31 -12.51 -2.71
CA ALA A 65 -3.81 -13.78 -2.19
C ALA A 65 -2.81 -14.40 -1.19
N ARG A 66 -1.50 -14.36 -1.50
CA ARG A 66 -0.45 -14.81 -0.57
C ARG A 66 -0.41 -13.99 0.71
N LEU A 67 -0.52 -12.67 0.64
CA LEU A 67 -0.59 -11.84 1.85
C LEU A 67 -1.77 -12.21 2.75
N LYS A 68 -2.95 -12.41 2.18
CA LYS A 68 -4.13 -12.80 2.97
C LYS A 68 -3.94 -14.16 3.66
N VAL A 69 -3.27 -15.10 3.01
CA VAL A 69 -2.91 -16.39 3.61
C VAL A 69 -1.91 -16.20 4.75
N LEU A 70 -0.83 -15.43 4.51
CA LEU A 70 0.17 -15.14 5.54
C LEU A 70 -0.41 -14.39 6.75
N GLU A 71 -1.31 -13.43 6.53
CA GLU A 71 -1.99 -12.70 7.62
C GLU A 71 -2.83 -13.63 8.47
N ARG A 72 -3.54 -14.58 7.84
CA ARG A 72 -4.32 -15.59 8.55
C ARG A 72 -3.43 -16.52 9.37
N GLU A 73 -2.36 -17.03 8.79
CA GLU A 73 -1.38 -17.87 9.51
C GLU A 73 -0.76 -17.10 10.69
N ASN A 74 -0.44 -15.82 10.51
CA ASN A 74 0.11 -15.00 11.58
C ASN A 74 -0.87 -14.81 12.75
N GLN A 75 -2.17 -14.67 12.45
CA GLN A 75 -3.22 -14.58 13.47
C GLN A 75 -3.38 -15.91 14.22
N GLU A 76 -3.38 -17.04 13.51
CA GLU A 76 -3.48 -18.37 14.10
C GLU A 76 -2.28 -18.65 15.04
N LEU A 77 -1.06 -18.36 14.59
CA LEU A 77 0.15 -18.49 15.42
C LEU A 77 0.13 -17.57 16.65
N LYS A 78 -0.37 -16.33 16.51
CA LYS A 78 -0.54 -15.42 17.65
C LYS A 78 -1.55 -15.95 18.65
N ALA A 79 -2.65 -16.55 18.20
CA ALA A 79 -3.64 -17.15 19.08
C ALA A 79 -3.04 -18.34 19.84
N GLU A 80 -2.29 -19.21 19.17
CA GLU A 80 -1.63 -20.37 19.78
C GLU A 80 -0.58 -19.95 20.81
N THR A 81 0.29 -19.00 20.48
CA THR A 81 1.28 -18.48 21.42
C THR A 81 0.63 -17.83 22.65
N GLN A 82 -0.50 -17.13 22.48
CA GLN A 82 -1.26 -16.60 23.61
C GLN A 82 -1.89 -17.70 24.47
N PHE A 83 -2.43 -18.75 23.85
CA PHE A 83 -2.97 -19.89 24.56
C PHE A 83 -1.88 -20.61 25.38
N LEU A 84 -0.73 -20.91 24.78
CA LEU A 84 0.40 -21.55 25.45
C LEU A 84 0.92 -20.69 26.61
N LYS A 85 1.01 -19.37 26.44
CA LYS A 85 1.39 -18.45 27.53
C LYS A 85 0.39 -18.49 28.68
N LYS A 86 -0.91 -18.53 28.40
CA LYS A 86 -1.96 -18.65 29.42
C LYS A 86 -1.89 -19.99 30.14
N ALA A 87 -1.68 -21.08 29.41
CA ALA A 87 -1.49 -22.41 29.99
C ALA A 87 -0.26 -22.46 30.89
N ALA A 88 0.89 -21.96 30.43
CA ALA A 88 2.11 -21.87 31.23
C ALA A 88 1.89 -21.04 32.51
N ALA A 89 1.19 -19.91 32.42
CA ALA A 89 0.85 -19.08 33.57
C ALA A 89 -0.12 -19.76 34.55
N TYR A 90 -1.06 -20.58 34.05
CA TYR A 90 -1.95 -21.38 34.88
C TYR A 90 -1.17 -22.44 35.66
N PHE A 91 -0.37 -23.26 34.97
CA PHE A 91 0.44 -24.29 35.62
C PHE A 91 1.48 -23.73 36.60
N ALA A 92 2.09 -22.58 36.29
CA ALA A 92 3.02 -21.92 37.21
C ALA A 92 2.35 -21.40 38.49
N ARG A 93 1.03 -21.13 38.48
CA ARG A 93 0.27 -20.72 39.68
C ARG A 93 -0.16 -21.92 40.53
N GLU A 94 -0.35 -23.08 39.92
CA GLU A 94 -0.82 -24.31 40.58
C GLU A 94 0.33 -25.09 41.26
N GLN A 95 1.58 -24.84 40.88
CA GLN A 95 2.79 -25.41 41.52
C GLN A 95 3.23 -24.68 42.81
N ARG A 96 2.41 -23.78 43.36
CA ARG A 96 2.70 -23.00 44.58
C ARG A 96 1.76 -23.40 45.72
#